data_AF-A0A803LPX2-F1
#
_entry.id   AF-A0A803LPX2-F1
#
_cell.length_a   1.000
_cell.length_b   1.000
_cell.length_c   1.000
_cell.angle_alpha   90.00
_cell.angle_beta   90.00
_cell.angle_gamma   90.00
#
_symmetry.space_group_name_H-M   'P 1'
#
loop_
_entity.id
_entity.type
_entity.pdbx_description
1 polymer ?
#
loop_
_entity_poly.entity_id
_entity_poly.type
_entity_poly.pdbx_seq_one_letter_code
_entity_poly.pdbx_strand_id
1 'polypeptide(L)'
;MHAHCGGNHDTGVGVGMVHNMQSPRESDMEMVDQSHNSNKEQVVVAQEKETQLLRYRIVAQVLEMGIVVHSVVIGLSMGVSNNPCTIRPLVAAMCFHQLFEGMGLGGCILQAEYGIKMKATMVAFFSVTTPFGIALGIGMLSFYNENSPAALIVVGILNATSSGLLIYMALVDLLACDFMGPKLQGNIKLQLVCYFAAFIGMGIMSLMAKWA
;
A
#
# COMPACT_ATOMS: atom_id res chain seq x y z
N MET A 1 71.25 65.29 -53.01
CA MET A 1 70.62 64.41 -54.03
C MET A 1 69.23 64.06 -53.55
N HIS A 2 68.22 64.40 -54.36
CA HIS A 2 66.78 64.07 -54.28
C HIS A 2 66.02 64.50 -53.00
N ALA A 3 65.23 65.58 -52.95
CA ALA A 3 64.08 66.06 -53.75
C ALA A 3 62.70 65.56 -53.25
N HIS A 4 61.89 66.52 -52.79
CA HIS A 4 60.43 66.70 -53.02
C HIS A 4 59.44 65.67 -52.42
N CYS A 5 58.21 66.00 -51.97
CA CYS A 5 57.41 67.24 -51.91
C CYS A 5 56.13 66.98 -51.06
N GLY A 6 55.57 68.03 -50.41
CA GLY A 6 54.15 68.31 -50.11
C GLY A 6 53.31 67.29 -49.32
N GLY A 7 52.41 67.63 -48.40
CA GLY A 7 51.75 68.89 -48.09
C GLY A 7 50.23 68.68 -47.94
N ASN A 8 49.70 69.14 -46.81
CA ASN A 8 48.32 69.63 -46.57
C ASN A 8 47.24 68.77 -45.85
N HIS A 9 46.54 69.48 -44.97
CA HIS A 9 45.38 69.17 -44.11
C HIS A 9 44.17 68.55 -44.84
N ASP A 10 43.35 67.76 -44.12
CA ASP A 10 41.97 68.13 -43.77
C ASP A 10 41.28 67.11 -42.83
N THR A 11 40.29 67.63 -42.10
CA THR A 11 39.43 67.03 -41.05
C THR A 11 38.46 65.96 -41.56
N GLY A 12 38.12 64.96 -40.74
CA GLY A 12 36.97 64.10 -41.02
C GLY A 12 36.66 63.06 -39.92
N VAL A 13 35.53 63.26 -39.25
CA VAL A 13 34.84 62.29 -38.38
C VAL A 13 34.42 61.06 -39.18
N GLY A 14 34.66 59.85 -38.66
CA GLY A 14 34.23 58.59 -39.29
C GLY A 14 34.18 57.44 -38.30
N VAL A 15 32.97 57.17 -37.81
CA VAL A 15 32.60 56.01 -36.99
C VAL A 15 32.77 54.72 -37.80
N GLY A 16 33.51 53.74 -37.27
CA GLY A 16 33.65 52.40 -37.85
C GLY A 16 33.67 51.34 -36.75
N MET A 17 32.53 50.67 -36.56
CA MET A 17 32.38 49.50 -35.67
C MET A 17 33.28 48.36 -36.13
N VAL A 18 34.23 47.96 -35.26
CA VAL A 18 34.93 46.68 -35.39
C VAL A 18 34.09 45.63 -34.67
N HIS A 19 33.59 44.65 -35.43
CA HIS A 19 32.97 43.43 -34.93
C HIS A 19 33.93 42.70 -33.98
N ASN A 20 33.61 42.67 -32.68
CA ASN A 20 34.25 41.78 -31.73
C ASN A 20 33.41 40.50 -31.61
N MET A 21 33.96 39.39 -32.08
CA MET A 21 33.39 38.04 -31.93
C MET A 21 33.46 37.66 -30.44
N GLN A 22 32.40 37.93 -29.67
CA GLN A 22 32.30 37.54 -28.27
C GLN A 22 32.05 36.03 -28.16
N SER A 23 32.96 35.33 -27.48
CA SER A 23 32.78 33.94 -27.04
C SER A 23 31.45 33.78 -26.27
N PRO A 24 30.71 32.66 -26.44
CA PRO A 24 29.49 32.40 -25.66
C PRO A 24 29.78 32.50 -24.16
N ARG A 25 28.89 33.19 -23.44
CA ARG A 25 28.98 33.46 -22.01
C ARG A 25 28.72 32.16 -21.23
N GLU A 26 29.53 31.89 -20.20
CA GLU A 26 29.32 30.78 -19.23
C GLU A 26 27.89 30.75 -18.63
N SER A 27 27.19 31.89 -18.60
CA SER A 27 25.83 32.00 -18.07
C SER A 27 24.76 31.23 -18.85
N ASP A 28 25.00 30.90 -20.13
CA ASP A 28 24.05 30.14 -20.95
C ASP A 28 24.19 28.62 -20.74
N MET A 29 25.29 28.17 -20.12
CA MET A 29 25.53 26.76 -19.82
C MET A 29 24.95 26.33 -18.46
N GLU A 30 24.88 27.24 -17.47
CA GLU A 30 24.22 26.97 -16.17
C GLU A 30 22.69 26.88 -16.27
N MET A 31 22.05 27.67 -17.14
CA MET A 31 20.58 27.67 -17.31
C MET A 31 20.03 26.42 -18.02
N VAL A 32 20.86 25.71 -18.81
CA VAL A 32 20.49 24.45 -19.47
C VAL A 32 20.65 23.27 -18.52
N ASP A 33 21.68 23.27 -17.67
CA ASP A 33 21.92 22.18 -16.69
C ASP A 33 20.84 22.16 -15.58
N GLN A 34 20.40 23.33 -15.12
CA GLN A 34 19.39 23.44 -14.06
C GLN A 34 17.98 23.03 -14.52
N SER A 35 17.63 23.30 -15.78
CA SER A 35 16.36 22.85 -16.38
C SER A 35 16.33 21.33 -16.61
N HIS A 36 17.48 20.75 -16.99
CA HIS A 36 17.59 19.30 -17.19
C HIS A 36 17.60 18.54 -15.86
N ASN A 37 18.24 19.09 -14.82
CA ASN A 37 18.25 18.52 -13.49
C ASN A 37 16.85 18.54 -12.83
N SER A 38 16.11 19.64 -12.97
CA SER A 38 14.75 19.77 -12.43
C SER A 38 13.75 18.83 -13.12
N ASN A 39 13.85 18.67 -14.45
CA ASN A 39 13.05 17.67 -15.17
C ASN A 39 13.41 16.23 -14.79
N LYS A 40 14.69 15.93 -14.57
CA LYS A 40 15.14 14.59 -14.17
C LYS A 40 14.72 14.25 -12.74
N GLU A 41 14.80 15.21 -11.81
CA GLU A 41 14.31 15.07 -10.44
C GLU A 41 12.79 14.88 -10.41
N GLN A 42 12.04 15.66 -11.18
CA GLN A 42 10.58 15.52 -11.27
C GLN A 42 10.16 14.17 -11.86
N VAL A 43 10.88 13.65 -12.87
CA VAL A 43 10.65 12.33 -13.45
C VAL A 43 10.98 11.22 -12.46
N VAL A 44 12.08 11.33 -11.71
CA VAL A 44 12.46 10.34 -10.67
C VAL A 44 11.43 10.31 -9.54
N VAL A 45 11.02 11.47 -9.03
CA VAL A 45 10.00 11.57 -7.97
C VAL A 45 8.64 11.03 -8.42
N ALA A 46 8.24 11.30 -9.66
CA ALA A 46 7.02 10.73 -10.23
C ALA A 46 7.09 9.20 -10.33
N GLN A 47 8.23 8.67 -10.77
CA GLN A 47 8.44 7.23 -10.93
C GLN A 47 8.50 6.50 -9.57
N GLU A 48 9.07 7.13 -8.54
CA GLU A 48 9.04 6.63 -7.16
C GLU A 48 7.62 6.60 -6.61
N LYS A 49 6.83 7.66 -6.80
CA LYS A 49 5.44 7.73 -6.33
C LYS A 49 4.56 6.66 -6.99
N GLU A 50 4.68 6.48 -8.30
CA GLU A 50 4.01 5.41 -9.06
C GLU A 50 4.36 4.03 -8.48
N THR A 51 5.65 3.78 -8.21
CA THR A 51 6.13 2.52 -7.65
C THR A 51 5.56 2.25 -6.25
N GLN A 52 5.49 3.27 -5.39
CA GLN A 52 4.89 3.14 -4.06
C GLN A 52 3.39 2.86 -4.13
N LEU A 53 2.66 3.54 -5.02
CA LEU A 53 1.24 3.26 -5.24
C LEU A 53 0.99 1.84 -5.74
N LEU A 54 1.83 1.33 -6.64
CA LEU A 54 1.75 -0.06 -7.09
C LEU A 54 1.94 -1.03 -5.92
N ARG A 55 2.88 -0.77 -5.01
CA ARG A 55 3.08 -1.59 -3.81
C ARG A 55 1.84 -1.58 -2.91
N TYR A 56 1.27 -0.43 -2.60
CA TYR A 56 0.04 -0.35 -1.79
C TYR A 56 -1.13 -1.08 -2.44
N ARG A 57 -1.25 -1.01 -3.76
CA ARG A 57 -2.28 -1.75 -4.51
C ARG A 57 -2.07 -3.27 -4.42
N ILE A 58 -0.84 -3.75 -4.59
CA ILE A 58 -0.52 -5.17 -4.45
C ILE A 58 -0.85 -5.64 -3.03
N VAL A 59 -0.38 -4.93 -2.01
CA VAL A 59 -0.66 -5.25 -0.60
C VAL A 59 -2.16 -5.28 -0.34
N ALA A 60 -2.92 -4.28 -0.81
CA ALA A 60 -4.37 -4.23 -0.63
C ALA A 60 -5.10 -5.40 -1.32
N GLN A 61 -4.68 -5.80 -2.52
CA GLN A 61 -5.26 -6.94 -3.24
C GLN A 61 -4.94 -8.27 -2.58
N VAL A 62 -3.69 -8.46 -2.14
CA VAL A 62 -3.29 -9.71 -1.48
C VAL A 62 -3.95 -9.82 -0.10
N LEU A 63 -4.06 -8.71 0.63
CA LEU A 63 -4.80 -8.65 1.89
C LEU A 63 -6.28 -8.98 1.69
N GLU A 64 -6.93 -8.41 0.67
CA GLU A 64 -8.32 -8.72 0.32
C GLU A 64 -8.50 -10.21 0.02
N MET A 65 -7.64 -10.81 -0.80
CA MET A 65 -7.68 -12.24 -1.11
C MET A 65 -7.50 -13.09 0.15
N GLY A 66 -6.56 -12.73 1.03
CA GLY A 66 -6.36 -13.41 2.31
C GLY A 66 -7.58 -13.34 3.23
N ILE A 67 -8.20 -12.16 3.34
CA ILE A 67 -9.43 -11.97 4.13
C ILE A 67 -10.60 -12.76 3.53
N VAL A 68 -10.74 -12.80 2.20
CA VAL A 68 -11.78 -13.60 1.53
C VAL A 68 -11.62 -15.08 1.88
N VAL A 69 -10.43 -15.65 1.67
CA VAL A 69 -10.19 -17.07 1.98
C VAL A 69 -10.46 -17.35 3.46
N HIS A 70 -9.97 -16.50 4.36
CA HIS A 70 -10.17 -16.66 5.80
C HIS A 70 -11.65 -16.60 6.21
N SER A 71 -12.37 -15.62 5.66
CA SER A 71 -13.79 -15.40 5.93
C SER A 71 -14.65 -16.57 5.47
N VAL A 72 -14.32 -17.21 4.32
CA VAL A 72 -15.00 -18.44 3.88
C VAL A 72 -14.77 -19.57 4.88
N VAL A 73 -13.53 -19.80 5.31
CA VAL A 73 -13.19 -20.91 6.21
C VAL A 73 -13.84 -20.75 7.57
N ILE A 74 -13.88 -19.53 8.11
CA ILE A 74 -14.58 -19.25 9.36
C ILE A 74 -16.10 -19.39 9.19
N GLY A 75 -16.67 -18.84 8.12
CA GLY A 75 -18.09 -18.99 7.81
C GLY A 75 -18.49 -20.47 7.70
N LEU A 76 -17.69 -21.26 7.00
CA LEU A 76 -17.87 -22.71 6.88
C LEU A 76 -17.87 -23.39 8.25
N SER A 77 -16.88 -23.08 9.09
CA SER A 77 -16.75 -23.63 10.45
C SER A 77 -17.95 -23.27 11.33
N MET A 78 -18.48 -22.05 11.19
CA MET A 78 -19.70 -21.64 11.88
C MET A 78 -20.95 -22.34 11.35
N GLY A 79 -21.08 -22.49 10.03
CA GLY A 79 -22.23 -23.11 9.38
C GLY A 79 -22.35 -24.61 9.68
N VAL A 80 -21.24 -25.27 10.02
CA VAL A 80 -21.22 -26.69 10.44
C VAL A 80 -21.47 -26.85 11.95
N SER A 81 -21.51 -25.76 12.73
CA SER A 81 -21.77 -25.83 14.17
C SER A 81 -23.27 -26.04 14.43
N ASN A 82 -23.60 -27.06 15.23
CA ASN A 82 -24.98 -27.48 15.49
C ASN A 82 -25.57 -27.03 16.84
N ASN A 83 -24.76 -26.39 17.71
CA ASN A 83 -25.16 -26.05 19.07
C ASN A 83 -25.47 -24.54 19.23
N PRO A 84 -26.73 -24.12 19.40
CA PRO A 84 -27.10 -22.70 19.49
C PRO A 84 -26.52 -21.99 20.71
N CYS A 85 -26.24 -22.72 21.81
CA CYS A 85 -25.57 -22.17 22.99
C CYS A 85 -24.10 -21.78 22.72
N THR A 86 -23.44 -22.44 21.78
CA THR A 86 -22.06 -22.15 21.35
C THR A 86 -22.04 -21.14 20.22
N ILE A 87 -22.99 -21.21 19.29
CA ILE A 87 -23.06 -20.32 18.12
C ILE A 87 -23.31 -18.86 18.53
N ARG A 88 -24.17 -18.60 19.52
CA ARG A 88 -24.50 -17.23 19.95
C ARG A 88 -23.28 -16.39 20.39
N PRO A 89 -22.46 -16.83 21.37
CA PRO A 89 -21.24 -16.10 21.74
C PRO A 89 -20.21 -16.08 20.59
N LEU A 90 -20.11 -17.16 19.81
CA LEU A 90 -19.17 -17.25 18.69
C LEU A 90 -19.50 -16.26 17.56
N VAL A 91 -20.78 -16.06 17.24
CA VAL A 91 -21.23 -15.01 16.30
C VAL A 91 -20.92 -13.62 16.84
N ALA A 92 -21.13 -13.37 18.14
CA ALA A 92 -20.79 -12.09 18.74
C ALA A 92 -19.27 -11.80 18.67
N ALA A 93 -18.44 -12.78 19.02
CA ALA A 93 -16.99 -12.69 18.91
C ALA A 93 -16.54 -12.48 17.44
N MET A 94 -17.18 -13.18 16.50
CA MET A 94 -16.90 -13.04 15.07
C MET A 94 -17.30 -11.68 14.50
N CYS A 95 -18.39 -11.06 14.96
CA CYS A 95 -18.73 -9.70 14.56
C CYS A 95 -17.64 -8.70 14.94
N PHE A 96 -17.09 -8.81 16.15
CA PHE A 96 -15.98 -7.95 16.57
C PHE A 96 -14.69 -8.28 15.79
N HIS A 97 -14.37 -9.56 15.57
CA HIS A 97 -13.23 -9.96 14.72
C HIS A 97 -13.32 -9.36 13.32
N GLN A 98 -14.48 -9.49 12.68
CA GLN A 98 -14.76 -8.92 11.36
C GLN A 98 -14.65 -7.39 11.38
N LEU A 99 -15.01 -6.71 12.47
CA LEU A 99 -14.81 -5.26 12.59
C LEU A 99 -13.31 -4.89 12.51
N PHE A 100 -12.43 -5.61 13.20
CA PHE A 100 -11.00 -5.33 13.19
C PHE A 100 -10.34 -5.68 11.85
N GLU A 101 -10.74 -6.78 11.23
CA GLU A 101 -10.30 -7.11 9.87
C GLU A 101 -10.75 -6.07 8.83
N GLY A 102 -12.00 -5.58 8.97
CA GLY A 102 -12.54 -4.52 8.12
C GLY A 102 -11.82 -3.18 8.28
N MET A 103 -11.39 -2.82 9.50
CA MET A 103 -10.56 -1.64 9.73
C MET A 103 -9.17 -1.76 9.07
N GLY A 104 -8.54 -2.94 9.14
CA GLY A 104 -7.27 -3.21 8.46
C GLY A 104 -7.38 -3.10 6.93
N LEU A 105 -8.42 -3.71 6.35
CA LEU A 105 -8.72 -3.61 4.92
C LEU A 105 -8.99 -2.15 4.51
N GLY A 106 -9.78 -1.43 5.31
CA GLY A 106 -10.08 -0.01 5.08
C GLY A 106 -8.82 0.87 5.04
N GLY A 107 -7.87 0.62 5.94
CA GLY A 107 -6.57 1.31 5.94
C GLY A 107 -5.76 1.08 4.65
N CYS A 108 -5.76 -0.15 4.13
CA CYS A 108 -5.05 -0.49 2.89
C CYS A 108 -5.74 0.11 1.65
N ILE A 109 -7.06 0.07 1.62
CA ILE A 109 -7.87 0.67 0.54
C ILE A 109 -7.66 2.19 0.45
N LEU A 110 -7.50 2.86 1.59
CA LEU A 110 -7.23 4.29 1.64
C LEU A 110 -5.84 4.62 1.09
N GLN A 111 -4.83 3.80 1.39
CA GLN A 111 -3.45 3.97 0.91
C GLN A 111 -3.27 3.65 -0.57
N ALA A 112 -4.05 2.72 -1.11
CA ALA A 112 -3.97 2.29 -2.51
C ALA A 112 -4.62 3.28 -3.53
N GLU A 113 -5.22 4.38 -3.04
CA GLU A 113 -5.89 5.42 -3.83
C GLU A 113 -6.85 4.87 -4.90
N TYR A 114 -7.60 3.83 -4.55
CA TYR A 114 -8.54 3.21 -5.49
C TYR A 114 -9.72 4.13 -5.86
N GLY A 115 -10.21 3.97 -7.09
CA GLY A 115 -11.48 4.56 -7.53
C GLY A 115 -12.67 3.93 -6.79
N ILE A 116 -13.77 4.67 -6.68
CA ILE A 116 -14.99 4.28 -5.93
C ILE A 116 -15.50 2.89 -6.33
N LYS A 117 -15.46 2.55 -7.63
CA LYS A 117 -15.88 1.23 -8.13
C LYS A 117 -15.07 0.09 -7.50
N MET A 118 -13.74 0.21 -7.51
CA MET A 118 -12.86 -0.80 -6.93
C MET A 118 -13.08 -0.89 -5.42
N LYS A 119 -13.15 0.25 -4.72
CA LYS A 119 -13.45 0.29 -3.28
C LYS A 119 -14.77 -0.43 -2.95
N ALA A 120 -15.82 -0.17 -3.72
CA ALA A 120 -17.11 -0.80 -3.56
C ALA A 120 -17.05 -2.32 -3.80
N THR A 121 -16.33 -2.75 -4.85
CA THR A 121 -16.10 -4.18 -5.11
C THR A 121 -15.39 -4.86 -3.94
N MET A 122 -14.34 -4.24 -3.38
CA MET A 122 -13.59 -4.84 -2.27
C MET A 122 -14.44 -4.98 -1.00
N VAL A 123 -15.22 -3.94 -0.68
CA VAL A 123 -16.16 -3.98 0.46
C VAL A 123 -17.28 -4.99 0.24
N ALA A 124 -17.74 -5.16 -1.01
CA ALA A 124 -18.76 -6.15 -1.36
C ALA A 124 -18.23 -7.58 -1.16
N PHE A 125 -17.03 -7.90 -1.63
CA PHE A 125 -16.40 -9.20 -1.38
C PHE A 125 -16.26 -9.47 0.12
N PHE A 126 -15.74 -8.51 0.88
CA PHE A 126 -15.64 -8.63 2.34
C PHE A 126 -16.99 -8.95 3.01
N SER A 127 -18.07 -8.29 2.58
CA SER A 127 -19.39 -8.43 3.20
C SER A 127 -20.11 -9.72 2.80
N VAL A 128 -19.95 -10.18 1.56
CA VAL A 128 -20.67 -11.36 1.02
C VAL A 128 -19.96 -12.66 1.38
N THR A 129 -18.65 -12.64 1.60
CA THR A 129 -17.86 -13.86 1.75
C THR A 129 -18.20 -14.66 3.02
N THR A 130 -18.37 -13.99 4.16
CA THR A 130 -18.74 -14.65 5.42
C THR A 130 -20.12 -15.33 5.35
N PRO A 131 -21.22 -14.66 4.93
CA PRO A 131 -22.53 -15.32 4.79
C PRO A 131 -22.52 -16.40 3.70
N PHE A 132 -21.72 -16.24 2.64
CA PHE A 132 -21.50 -17.29 1.65
C PHE A 132 -20.83 -18.53 2.27
N GLY A 133 -19.79 -18.36 3.09
CA GLY A 133 -19.14 -19.44 3.83
C GLY A 133 -20.10 -20.16 4.78
N ILE A 134 -20.95 -19.43 5.49
CA ILE A 134 -21.99 -20.00 6.37
C ILE A 134 -22.98 -20.84 5.55
N ALA A 135 -23.46 -20.32 4.43
CA ALA A 135 -24.37 -21.05 3.54
C ALA A 135 -23.73 -22.33 2.98
N LEU A 136 -22.44 -22.27 2.61
CA LEU A 136 -21.69 -23.46 2.22
C LEU A 136 -21.56 -24.47 3.36
N GLY A 137 -21.30 -24.02 4.60
CA GLY A 137 -21.24 -24.89 5.78
C GLY A 137 -22.55 -25.65 6.01
N ILE A 138 -23.67 -24.93 5.99
CA ILE A 138 -25.01 -25.51 6.10
C ILE A 138 -25.32 -26.44 4.91
N GLY A 139 -24.86 -26.11 3.70
CA GLY A 139 -25.02 -26.97 2.53
C GLY A 139 -24.23 -28.27 2.63
N MET A 140 -23.04 -28.24 3.22
CA MET A 140 -22.21 -29.43 3.43
C MET A 140 -22.84 -30.43 4.39
N LEU A 141 -23.65 -29.98 5.36
CA LEU A 141 -24.45 -30.87 6.23
C LEU A 141 -25.36 -31.82 5.45
N SER A 142 -25.79 -31.41 4.25
CA SER A 142 -26.74 -32.20 3.43
C SER A 142 -26.08 -33.35 2.66
N PHE A 143 -24.75 -33.30 2.44
CA PHE A 143 -24.02 -34.28 1.61
C PHE A 143 -22.79 -34.90 2.29
N TYR A 144 -22.34 -34.35 3.42
CA TYR A 144 -21.12 -34.73 4.12
C TYR A 144 -21.43 -34.98 5.59
N ASN A 145 -21.00 -36.12 6.13
CA ASN A 145 -21.07 -36.36 7.56
C ASN A 145 -20.00 -35.48 8.24
N GLU A 146 -20.44 -34.45 8.94
CA GLU A 146 -19.62 -33.43 9.61
C GLU A 146 -18.68 -33.97 10.70
N ASN A 147 -18.94 -35.17 11.20
CA ASN A 147 -18.04 -35.89 12.11
C ASN A 147 -17.01 -36.79 11.39
N SER A 148 -16.95 -36.73 10.06
CA SER A 148 -15.95 -37.48 9.30
C SER A 148 -14.55 -36.87 9.53
N PRO A 149 -13.54 -37.68 9.92
CA PRO A 149 -12.18 -37.20 10.12
C PRO A 149 -11.62 -36.44 8.91
N ALA A 150 -12.02 -36.81 7.69
CA ALA A 150 -11.58 -36.14 6.46
C ALA A 150 -12.06 -34.69 6.37
N ALA A 151 -13.30 -34.39 6.80
CA ALA A 151 -13.84 -33.02 6.76
C ALA A 151 -13.07 -32.10 7.72
N LEU A 152 -12.86 -32.57 8.95
CA LEU A 152 -12.11 -31.84 9.97
C LEU A 152 -10.66 -31.60 9.55
N ILE A 153 -10.00 -32.57 8.89
CA ILE A 153 -8.64 -32.41 8.36
C ILE A 153 -8.59 -31.34 7.27
N VAL A 154 -9.53 -31.35 6.31
CA VAL A 154 -9.56 -30.35 5.23
C VAL A 154 -9.81 -28.96 5.79
N VAL A 155 -10.80 -28.80 6.67
CA VAL A 155 -11.08 -27.50 7.33
C VAL A 155 -9.87 -27.03 8.15
N GLY A 156 -9.21 -27.94 8.88
CA GLY A 156 -8.02 -27.63 9.65
C GLY A 156 -6.84 -27.17 8.79
N ILE A 157 -6.57 -27.82 7.65
CA ILE A 157 -5.50 -27.42 6.72
C ILE A 157 -5.83 -26.06 6.09
N LEU A 158 -7.09 -25.85 5.66
CA LEU A 158 -7.53 -24.58 5.10
C LEU A 158 -7.41 -23.45 6.13
N ASN A 159 -7.77 -23.70 7.39
CA ASN A 159 -7.66 -22.72 8.48
C ASN A 159 -6.19 -22.39 8.81
N ALA A 160 -5.32 -23.40 8.90
CA ALA A 160 -3.89 -23.19 9.15
C ALA A 160 -3.21 -22.40 8.03
N THR A 161 -3.50 -22.77 6.76
CA THR A 161 -2.96 -22.09 5.58
C THR A 161 -3.44 -20.64 5.52
N SER A 162 -4.73 -20.40 5.74
CA SER A 162 -5.30 -19.06 5.72
C SER A 162 -4.79 -18.19 6.87
N SER A 163 -4.66 -18.74 8.08
CA SER A 163 -4.12 -18.01 9.23
C SER A 163 -2.64 -17.64 9.01
N GLY A 164 -1.84 -18.56 8.44
CA GLY A 164 -0.45 -18.28 8.08
C GLY A 164 -0.31 -17.14 7.07
N LEU A 165 -1.18 -17.11 6.05
CA LEU A 165 -1.22 -16.02 5.08
C LEU A 165 -1.56 -14.68 5.75
N LEU A 166 -2.59 -14.62 6.60
CA LEU A 166 -2.95 -13.38 7.29
C LEU A 166 -1.89 -12.90 8.28
N ILE A 167 -1.19 -13.81 8.96
CA ILE A 167 -0.05 -13.46 9.82
C ILE A 167 1.09 -12.86 8.99
N TYR A 168 1.41 -13.43 7.83
CA TYR A 168 2.41 -12.87 6.93
C TYR A 168 1.99 -11.47 6.47
N MET A 169 0.75 -11.29 6.02
CA MET A 169 0.24 -9.98 5.61
C MET A 169 0.34 -8.95 6.75
N ALA A 170 -0.08 -9.33 7.96
CA ALA A 170 -0.06 -8.43 9.11
C ALA A 170 1.36 -8.02 9.51
N LEU A 171 2.30 -8.97 9.57
CA LEU A 171 3.67 -8.69 10.04
C LEU A 171 4.56 -8.08 8.96
N VAL A 172 4.54 -8.64 7.75
CA VAL A 172 5.48 -8.30 6.69
C VAL A 172 4.92 -7.18 5.81
N ASP A 173 3.69 -7.30 5.34
CA ASP A 173 3.15 -6.36 4.36
C ASP A 173 2.55 -5.10 5.01
N LEU A 174 2.02 -5.19 6.23
CA LEU A 174 1.47 -4.05 6.96
C LEU A 174 2.45 -3.49 8.00
N LEU A 175 2.83 -4.27 9.01
CA LEU A 175 3.60 -3.76 10.15
C LEU A 175 5.03 -3.36 9.76
N ALA A 176 5.73 -4.17 8.97
CA ALA A 176 7.09 -3.82 8.55
C ALA A 176 7.12 -2.60 7.62
N CYS A 177 6.13 -2.46 6.73
CA CYS A 177 6.00 -1.29 5.85
C CYS A 177 5.76 -0.01 6.66
N ASP A 178 4.86 -0.04 7.64
CA ASP A 178 4.59 1.11 8.51
C ASP A 178 5.79 1.47 9.41
N PHE A 179 6.54 0.47 9.92
CA PHE A 179 7.67 0.70 10.83
C PHE A 179 8.96 1.08 10.13
N MET A 180 9.14 0.69 8.88
CA MET A 180 10.28 1.14 8.07
C MET A 180 10.05 2.52 7.41
N GLY A 181 8.89 3.13 7.61
CA GLY A 181 8.61 4.47 7.14
C GLY A 181 9.52 5.53 7.80
N PRO A 182 9.99 6.55 7.04
CA PRO A 182 10.91 7.57 7.55
C PRO A 182 10.32 8.39 8.71
N LYS A 183 8.99 8.50 8.80
CA LYS A 183 8.28 9.16 9.89
C LYS A 183 8.38 8.42 11.23
N LEU A 184 8.36 7.08 11.20
CA LEU A 184 8.41 6.26 12.42
C LEU A 184 9.85 6.02 12.87
N GLN A 185 10.77 5.78 11.93
CA GLN A 185 12.19 5.57 12.25
C GLN A 185 12.86 6.81 12.85
N GLY A 186 12.37 8.01 12.52
CA GLY A 186 12.88 9.25 13.11
C GLY A 186 12.43 9.51 14.55
N ASN A 187 11.48 8.75 15.10
CA ASN A 187 10.91 9.02 16.42
C ASN A 187 10.65 7.74 17.23
N ILE A 188 11.61 7.39 18.09
CA ILE A 188 11.58 6.17 18.92
C ILE A 188 10.36 6.11 19.85
N LYS A 189 9.82 7.27 20.29
CA LYS A 189 8.61 7.31 21.13
C LYS A 189 7.39 6.86 20.35
N LEU A 190 7.28 7.32 19.10
CA LEU A 190 6.18 6.93 18.21
C LEU A 190 6.27 5.44 17.85
N GLN A 191 7.47 4.95 17.56
CA GLN A 191 7.71 3.54 17.29
C GLN A 191 7.29 2.64 18.48
N LEU A 192 7.64 3.03 19.71
CA LEU A 192 7.26 2.28 20.91
C LEU A 192 5.74 2.30 21.17
N VAL A 193 5.09 3.44 20.91
CA VAL A 193 3.62 3.55 20.97
C VAL A 193 2.95 2.62 19.96
N CYS A 194 3.46 2.56 18.72
CA CYS A 194 2.89 1.67 17.71
C CYS A 194 3.12 0.20 18.03
N TYR A 195 4.29 -0.20 18.56
CA TYR A 195 4.49 -1.57 19.06
C TYR A 195 3.50 -1.91 20.18
N PHE A 196 3.33 -1.01 21.16
CA PHE A 196 2.39 -1.23 22.26
C PHE A 196 0.94 -1.33 21.75
N ALA A 197 0.55 -0.48 20.79
CA ALA A 197 -0.75 -0.55 20.14
C ALA A 197 -0.95 -1.87 19.38
N ALA A 198 0.08 -2.37 18.68
CA ALA A 198 0.02 -3.67 18.00
C ALA A 198 -0.16 -4.83 19.00
N PHE A 199 0.57 -4.83 20.12
CA PHE A 199 0.39 -5.82 21.18
C PHE A 199 -0.99 -5.74 21.85
N ILE A 200 -1.53 -4.54 22.06
CA ILE A 200 -2.90 -4.36 22.53
C ILE A 200 -3.89 -4.96 21.53
N GLY A 201 -3.73 -4.68 20.24
CA GLY A 201 -4.57 -5.25 19.18
C GLY A 201 -4.59 -6.78 19.20
N MET A 202 -3.40 -7.40 19.25
CA MET A 202 -3.28 -8.86 19.40
C MET A 202 -3.90 -9.37 20.70
N GLY A 203 -3.73 -8.65 21.81
CA GLY A 203 -4.33 -8.98 23.10
C GLY A 203 -5.86 -8.94 23.06
N ILE A 204 -6.46 -7.93 22.42
CA ILE A 204 -7.91 -7.82 22.24
C ILE A 204 -8.41 -9.00 21.39
N MET A 205 -7.73 -9.33 20.28
CA MET A 205 -8.11 -10.47 19.44
C MET A 205 -8.04 -11.80 20.22
N SER A 206 -7.02 -11.98 21.04
CA SER A 206 -6.86 -13.15 21.90
C SER A 206 -7.95 -13.24 22.98
N LEU A 207 -8.38 -12.11 23.57
CA LEU A 207 -9.46 -12.10 24.55
C LEU A 207 -10.79 -12.53 23.91
N MET A 208 -11.08 -12.09 22.68
CA MET A 208 -12.30 -12.53 21.98
C MET A 208 -12.36 -14.04 21.81
N ALA A 209 -11.23 -14.69 21.51
CA ALA A 209 -11.14 -16.14 21.40
C ALA A 209 -11.41 -16.89 22.72
N LYS A 210 -11.25 -16.22 23.88
CA LYS A 210 -11.57 -16.82 25.19
C LYS A 210 -13.07 -16.78 25.53
N TRP A 211 -13.79 -15.86 24.89
CA TRP A 211 -15.23 -15.65 25.10
C TRP A 211 -16.10 -16.28 23.99
N ALA A 212 -15.49 -16.67 22.87
CA ALA A 212 -16.09 -17.46 21.78
C ALA A 212 -16.18 -18.95 22.15
#